data_AF-A0A9D1DVP0-F1
#
_entry.id   AF-A0A9D1DVP0-F1
#
_cell.length_a   1.000
_cell.length_b   1.000
_cell.length_c   1.000
_cell.angle_alpha   90.00
_cell.angle_beta   90.00
_cell.angle_gamma   90.00
#
_symmetry.space_group_name_H-M   'P 1'
#
loop_
_entity.id
_entity.type
_entity.pdbx_description
1 polymer ?
#
loop_
_entity_poly.entity_id
_entity_poly.type
_entity_poly.pdbx_seq_one_letter_code
_entity_poly.pdbx_strand_id
1 'polypeptide(L)'
;MSKIKDDIKRANYLIKIPSFFRENDDIFDMIYPFTTENINGMFSHFNFKDKDCLSVLGSSDQVFDMYLRGASSVTAFDINPLTEYLFYLKKAALDANLTKEEYLDYFCYRGTDNYAIFGKRLIKPFDIRIFDKIAPNLKGNSYKFWNDLYNKYNFSTIRESARLFNSDEYFRDTLEHTVAYLDDDNFEKLKEVSKNIKITFINKDIKELVLAKNYDLMYFSNIIQYASSMFLKNTICETAYLQRKLPLEAFKNYIMSFKDNLNANGIIIIGYIYTIFDEYYSNGIFNKEIRDKVFPLDEFNYYYFKSIDYYESPYTNIDPKREKDACLVYKKTV
;
A
#
# COMPACT_ATOMS: atom_id res chain seq x y z
N MET A 1 -5.40 16.20 23.62
CA MET A 1 -4.57 15.03 24.02
C MET A 1 -3.37 14.99 23.07
N SER A 2 -2.24 14.35 23.40
CA SER A 2 -1.09 14.29 22.47
C SER A 2 -1.39 13.28 21.36
N LYS A 3 -1.11 13.59 20.07
CA LYS A 3 -1.40 12.74 18.89
C LYS A 3 -1.07 11.25 19.14
N ILE A 4 0.11 10.95 19.68
CA ILE A 4 0.55 9.58 19.99
C ILE A 4 -0.37 8.84 20.99
N LYS A 5 -0.95 9.54 21.98
CA LYS A 5 -1.88 8.91 22.93
C LYS A 5 -3.18 8.49 22.24
N ASP A 6 -3.67 9.31 21.31
CA ASP A 6 -4.88 9.02 20.54
C ASP A 6 -4.64 7.85 19.58
N ASP A 7 -3.47 7.82 18.92
CA ASP A 7 -3.06 6.71 18.05
C ASP A 7 -2.90 5.38 18.82
N ILE A 8 -2.25 5.40 19.99
CA ILE A 8 -2.15 4.23 20.87
C ILE A 8 -3.55 3.78 21.31
N LYS A 9 -4.45 4.70 21.66
CA LYS A 9 -5.84 4.37 22.01
C LYS A 9 -6.56 3.70 20.84
N ARG A 10 -6.37 4.20 19.61
CA ARG A 10 -6.93 3.61 18.39
C ARG A 10 -6.40 2.19 18.18
N ALA A 11 -5.08 2.00 18.20
CA ALA A 11 -4.48 0.67 18.06
C ALA A 11 -4.97 -0.32 19.12
N ASN A 12 -5.08 0.13 20.38
CA ASN A 12 -5.66 -0.65 21.46
C ASN A 12 -7.12 -1.08 21.21
N TYR A 13 -7.93 -0.21 20.61
CA TYR A 13 -9.30 -0.53 20.21
C TYR A 13 -9.31 -1.61 19.12
N LEU A 14 -8.50 -1.43 18.06
CA LEU A 14 -8.41 -2.37 16.95
C LEU A 14 -7.89 -3.75 17.39
N ILE A 15 -6.91 -3.80 18.31
CA ILE A 15 -6.42 -5.08 18.85
C ILE A 15 -7.51 -5.80 19.65
N LYS A 16 -8.38 -5.10 20.38
CA LYS A 16 -9.38 -5.73 21.25
C LYS A 16 -10.60 -6.23 20.52
N ILE A 17 -11.06 -5.48 19.51
CA ILE A 17 -12.30 -5.77 18.79
C ILE A 17 -11.95 -6.18 17.36
N PRO A 18 -12.20 -7.44 16.95
CA PRO A 18 -12.06 -7.85 15.55
C PRO A 18 -12.90 -7.02 14.59
N SER A 19 -12.43 -6.87 13.35
CA SER A 19 -13.08 -6.04 12.32
C SER A 19 -14.53 -6.43 12.03
N PHE A 20 -14.89 -7.71 12.12
CA PHE A 20 -16.26 -8.20 11.89
C PHE A 20 -17.26 -7.77 12.97
N PHE A 21 -16.79 -7.22 14.10
CA PHE A 21 -17.63 -6.63 15.15
C PHE A 21 -17.56 -5.09 15.19
N ARG A 22 -16.86 -4.46 14.24
CA ARG A 22 -16.72 -3.01 14.16
C ARG A 22 -17.77 -2.39 13.24
N GLU A 23 -17.99 -1.08 13.41
CA GLU A 23 -18.79 -0.31 12.49
C GLU A 23 -18.04 -0.10 11.17
N ASN A 24 -18.77 0.09 10.06
CA ASN A 24 -18.20 0.19 8.71
C ASN A 24 -17.20 1.36 8.52
N ASP A 25 -17.20 2.36 9.40
CA ASP A 25 -16.28 3.49 9.31
C ASP A 25 -14.83 3.11 9.71
N ASP A 26 -14.60 1.92 10.30
CA ASP A 26 -13.27 1.46 10.75
C ASP A 26 -12.47 0.67 9.69
N ILE A 27 -12.98 0.50 8.47
CA ILE A 27 -12.32 -0.36 7.45
C ILE A 27 -10.97 0.19 6.99
N PHE A 28 -10.76 1.51 7.07
CA PHE A 28 -9.50 2.16 6.72
C PHE A 28 -8.54 2.30 7.91
N ASP A 29 -8.93 1.84 9.09
CA ASP A 29 -8.14 1.99 10.32
C ASP A 29 -7.11 0.88 10.50
N MET A 30 -7.29 -0.22 9.77
CA MET A 30 -6.39 -1.36 9.82
C MET A 30 -5.13 -1.11 8.99
N ILE A 31 -4.03 -1.69 9.44
CA ILE A 31 -2.75 -1.63 8.77
C ILE A 31 -2.67 -2.77 7.74
N TYR A 32 -2.27 -2.44 6.51
CA TYR A 32 -1.86 -3.41 5.50
C TYR A 32 -0.40 -3.78 5.79
N PRO A 33 -0.08 -5.03 6.20
CA PRO A 33 1.31 -5.40 6.51
C PRO A 33 2.18 -5.42 5.24
N PHE A 34 1.58 -5.76 4.10
CA PHE A 34 2.19 -5.72 2.77
C PHE A 34 1.21 -5.14 1.75
N THR A 35 1.74 -4.65 0.64
CA THR A 35 0.91 -4.21 -0.50
C THR A 35 0.19 -5.40 -1.11
N THR A 36 -1.02 -5.15 -1.60
CA THR A 36 -1.80 -6.12 -2.37
C THR A 36 -1.59 -5.95 -3.88
N GLU A 37 -0.62 -5.13 -4.29
CA GLU A 37 -0.41 -4.75 -5.69
C GLU A 37 0.92 -5.33 -6.20
N ASN A 38 1.00 -5.67 -7.49
CA ASN A 38 2.27 -5.97 -8.16
C ASN A 38 3.06 -4.68 -8.42
N ILE A 39 3.57 -4.07 -7.35
CA ILE A 39 4.34 -2.83 -7.42
C ILE A 39 5.65 -3.02 -8.18
N ASN A 40 6.27 -4.19 -8.13
CA ASN A 40 7.48 -4.49 -8.89
C ASN A 40 7.22 -4.40 -10.41
N GLY A 41 6.16 -5.06 -10.87
CA GLY A 41 5.72 -5.01 -12.26
C GLY A 41 5.32 -3.59 -12.67
N MET A 42 4.49 -2.93 -11.87
CA MET A 42 4.02 -1.57 -12.16
C MET A 42 5.17 -0.55 -12.22
N PHE A 43 6.02 -0.50 -11.19
CA PHE A 43 7.10 0.48 -11.10
C PHE A 43 8.25 0.22 -12.07
N SER A 44 8.30 -0.94 -12.73
CA SER A 44 9.25 -1.18 -13.83
C SER A 44 9.04 -0.26 -15.04
N HIS A 45 7.85 0.34 -15.19
CA HIS A 45 7.52 1.25 -16.30
C HIS A 45 7.99 2.69 -16.09
N PHE A 46 8.48 3.04 -14.91
CA PHE A 46 8.77 4.44 -14.55
C PHE A 46 10.21 4.62 -14.05
N ASN A 47 10.74 5.82 -14.28
CA ASN A 47 12.06 6.19 -13.77
C ASN A 47 11.92 6.98 -12.46
N PHE A 48 12.42 6.41 -11.37
CA PHE A 48 12.43 7.05 -10.05
C PHE A 48 13.76 7.74 -9.73
N LYS A 49 14.80 7.53 -10.56
CA LYS A 49 16.11 8.10 -10.30
C LYS A 49 16.04 9.62 -10.24
N ASP A 50 16.50 10.15 -9.12
CA ASP A 50 16.59 11.57 -8.83
C ASP A 50 15.22 12.28 -8.88
N LYS A 51 14.14 11.57 -8.49
CA LYS A 51 12.76 12.07 -8.55
C LYS A 51 12.19 12.43 -7.18
N ASP A 52 11.37 13.49 -7.18
CA ASP A 52 10.49 13.82 -6.07
C ASP A 52 9.13 13.15 -6.28
N CYS A 53 8.76 12.26 -5.35
CA CYS A 53 7.56 11.45 -5.45
C CYS A 53 6.52 11.79 -4.37
N LEU A 54 5.25 11.67 -4.73
CA LEU A 54 4.12 11.62 -3.81
C LEU A 54 3.54 10.20 -3.84
N SER A 55 3.23 9.63 -2.68
CA SER A 55 2.60 8.31 -2.61
C SER A 55 1.61 8.22 -1.46
N VAL A 56 0.59 7.38 -1.60
CA VAL A 56 -0.12 6.82 -0.44
C VAL A 56 0.90 6.09 0.44
N LEU A 57 0.80 6.17 1.78
CA LEU A 57 1.70 5.43 2.66
C LEU A 57 1.28 3.96 2.77
N GLY A 58 0.00 3.64 2.99
CA GLY A 58 -0.54 2.28 2.96
C GLY A 58 0.31 1.27 3.73
N SER A 59 0.80 0.23 3.04
CA SER A 59 1.70 -0.78 3.61
C SER A 59 3.17 -0.37 3.70
N SER A 60 3.51 0.83 3.20
CA SER A 60 4.86 1.39 3.02
C SER A 60 5.72 0.77 1.92
N ASP A 61 5.30 -0.34 1.30
CA ASP A 61 6.16 -1.07 0.35
C ASP A 61 6.48 -0.24 -0.89
N GLN A 62 5.49 0.48 -1.42
CA GLN A 62 5.66 1.39 -2.53
C GLN A 62 6.67 2.51 -2.22
N VAL A 63 6.72 3.02 -0.99
CA VAL A 63 7.69 4.04 -0.59
C VAL A 63 9.11 3.46 -0.57
N PHE A 64 9.28 2.27 -0.02
CA PHE A 64 10.58 1.59 -0.02
C PHE A 64 11.04 1.25 -1.44
N ASP A 65 10.14 0.78 -2.30
CA ASP A 65 10.46 0.46 -3.71
C ASP A 65 10.84 1.74 -4.50
N MET A 66 10.15 2.87 -4.28
CA MET A 66 10.54 4.16 -4.85
C MET A 66 11.99 4.53 -4.48
N TYR A 67 12.36 4.41 -3.20
CA TYR A 67 13.73 4.68 -2.75
C TYR A 67 14.74 3.67 -3.27
N LEU A 68 14.41 2.37 -3.31
CA LEU A 68 15.25 1.33 -3.93
C LEU A 68 15.58 1.68 -5.39
N ARG A 69 14.62 2.25 -6.11
CA ARG A 69 14.74 2.69 -7.50
C ARG A 69 15.37 4.07 -7.68
N GLY A 70 15.79 4.72 -6.58
CA GLY A 70 16.58 5.94 -6.61
C GLY A 70 15.79 7.24 -6.50
N ALA A 71 14.56 7.22 -5.97
CA ALA A 71 13.84 8.45 -5.62
C ALA A 71 14.67 9.31 -4.66
N SER A 72 14.71 10.63 -4.93
CA SER A 72 15.40 11.59 -4.06
C SER A 72 14.58 11.90 -2.81
N SER A 73 13.27 12.03 -2.96
CA SER A 73 12.37 12.23 -1.83
C SER A 73 11.00 11.62 -2.08
N VAL A 74 10.37 11.15 -1.01
CA VAL A 74 8.98 10.70 -1.04
C VAL A 74 8.20 11.46 0.05
N THR A 75 7.19 12.22 -0.38
CA THR A 75 6.12 12.67 0.50
C THR A 75 5.05 11.59 0.50
N ALA A 76 4.68 11.12 1.68
CA ALA A 76 3.67 10.10 1.85
C ALA A 76 2.42 10.68 2.50
N PHE A 77 1.24 10.23 2.09
CA PHE A 77 -0.01 10.60 2.75
C PHE A 77 -0.86 9.38 3.06
N ASP A 78 -1.64 9.45 4.14
CA ASP A 78 -2.61 8.41 4.48
C ASP A 78 -3.66 8.93 5.46
N ILE A 79 -4.89 8.45 5.34
CA ILE A 79 -5.94 8.76 6.31
C ILE A 79 -5.69 8.03 7.64
N ASN A 80 -5.07 6.86 7.58
CA ASN A 80 -4.73 6.05 8.75
C ASN A 80 -3.38 6.50 9.34
N PRO A 81 -3.36 7.12 10.53
CA PRO A 81 -2.11 7.54 11.16
C PRO A 81 -1.22 6.35 11.54
N LEU A 82 -1.78 5.14 11.67
CA LEU A 82 -1.04 3.98 12.13
C LEU A 82 -0.03 3.46 11.10
N THR A 83 -0.22 3.80 9.83
CA THR A 83 0.70 3.47 8.73
C THR A 83 2.08 4.11 8.92
N GLU A 84 2.16 5.28 9.55
CA GLU A 84 3.43 5.94 9.90
C GLU A 84 4.24 5.09 10.89
N TYR A 85 3.58 4.47 11.86
CA TYR A 85 4.25 3.59 12.81
C TYR A 85 4.76 2.31 12.15
N LEU A 86 3.98 1.74 11.21
CA LEU A 86 4.44 0.58 10.42
C LEU A 86 5.64 0.94 9.55
N PHE A 87 5.61 2.08 8.86
CA PHE A 87 6.73 2.57 8.05
C PHE A 87 8.03 2.58 8.86
N TYR A 88 8.00 3.21 10.04
CA TYR A 88 9.19 3.29 10.88
C TYR A 88 9.58 1.93 11.51
N LEU A 89 8.64 1.01 11.70
CA LEU A 89 8.96 -0.37 12.12
C LEU A 89 9.71 -1.13 11.03
N LYS A 90 9.21 -1.10 9.78
CA LYS A 90 9.87 -1.71 8.62
C LYS A 90 11.25 -1.09 8.39
N LYS A 91 11.36 0.24 8.47
CA LYS A 91 12.64 0.95 8.37
C LYS A 91 13.62 0.51 9.47
N ALA A 92 13.17 0.47 10.73
CA ALA A 92 14.01 0.04 11.84
C ALA A 92 14.45 -1.43 11.69
N ALA A 93 13.64 -2.28 11.07
CA ALA A 93 14.00 -3.66 10.77
C ALA A 93 15.10 -3.78 9.71
N LEU A 94 15.05 -2.95 8.66
CA LEU A 94 16.14 -2.82 7.68
C LEU A 94 17.44 -2.33 8.35
N ASP A 95 17.32 -1.36 9.26
CA ASP A 95 18.44 -0.79 10.00
C ASP A 95 19.00 -1.76 11.09
N ALA A 96 18.25 -2.78 11.49
CA ALA A 96 18.62 -3.76 12.52
C ALA A 96 19.52 -4.90 12.00
N ASN A 97 20.02 -4.79 10.77
CA ASN A 97 20.85 -5.79 10.10
C ASN A 97 20.24 -7.21 10.13
N LEU A 98 18.91 -7.29 9.99
CA LEU A 98 18.23 -8.56 9.81
C LEU A 98 18.61 -9.17 8.45
N THR A 99 18.53 -10.49 8.35
CA THR A 99 18.46 -11.15 7.04
C THR A 99 17.07 -10.93 6.43
N LYS A 100 16.94 -11.09 5.10
CA LYS A 100 15.64 -11.08 4.43
C LYS A 100 14.66 -12.07 5.09
N GLU A 101 15.15 -13.26 5.42
CA GLU A 101 14.38 -14.30 6.09
C GLU A 101 13.87 -13.86 7.46
N GLU A 102 14.71 -13.23 8.30
CA GLU A 102 14.27 -12.70 9.60
C GLU A 102 13.24 -11.56 9.44
N TYR A 103 13.40 -10.70 8.43
CA TYR A 103 12.45 -9.65 8.11
C TYR A 103 11.09 -10.24 7.72
N LEU A 104 11.08 -11.20 6.80
CA LEU A 104 9.86 -11.86 6.35
C LEU A 104 9.23 -12.70 7.47
N ASP A 105 10.03 -13.43 8.26
CA ASP A 105 9.58 -14.19 9.44
C ASP A 105 8.85 -13.28 10.45
N TYR A 106 9.30 -12.04 10.57
CA TYR A 106 8.73 -11.07 11.48
C TYR A 106 7.43 -10.44 10.95
N PHE A 107 7.39 -10.02 9.68
CA PHE A 107 6.24 -9.29 9.14
C PHE A 107 5.17 -10.17 8.50
N CYS A 108 5.54 -11.25 7.79
CA CYS A 108 4.60 -12.08 7.04
C CYS A 108 3.80 -12.98 7.97
N TYR A 109 2.47 -12.93 7.88
CA TYR A 109 1.57 -13.84 8.57
C TYR A 109 1.14 -15.01 7.69
N ARG A 110 0.95 -14.78 6.39
CA ARG A 110 0.61 -15.85 5.44
C ARG A 110 1.86 -16.53 4.89
N GLY A 111 1.85 -17.86 4.88
CA GLY A 111 3.00 -18.69 4.54
C GLY A 111 3.76 -19.24 5.76
N THR A 112 3.49 -18.73 6.97
CA THR A 112 3.95 -19.40 8.20
C THR A 112 3.16 -20.67 8.50
N ASP A 113 1.96 -20.80 7.95
CA ASP A 113 1.00 -21.89 8.25
C ASP A 113 1.38 -23.25 7.62
N ASN A 114 2.38 -23.28 6.73
CA ASN A 114 3.00 -24.52 6.22
C ASN A 114 4.00 -25.12 7.22
N TYR A 115 3.61 -25.17 8.50
CA TYR A 115 4.33 -25.75 9.64
C TYR A 115 4.77 -27.22 9.44
N ALA A 116 4.25 -27.91 8.42
CA ALA A 116 4.59 -29.30 8.12
C ALA A 116 5.75 -29.49 7.12
N ILE A 117 6.15 -28.47 6.35
CA ILE A 117 7.11 -28.66 5.23
C ILE A 117 8.50 -28.08 5.54
N PHE A 118 8.60 -27.06 6.40
CA PHE A 118 9.89 -26.49 6.80
C PHE A 118 10.20 -26.87 8.25
N GLY A 119 11.10 -27.85 8.40
CA GLY A 119 11.43 -28.49 9.68
C GLY A 119 11.53 -27.55 10.88
N LYS A 120 10.68 -27.80 11.88
CA LYS A 120 10.85 -27.42 13.30
C LYS A 120 11.01 -25.93 13.66
N ARG A 121 10.86 -24.96 12.75
CA ARG A 121 10.85 -23.54 13.12
C ARG A 121 9.42 -23.09 13.43
N LEU A 122 9.10 -22.95 14.73
CA LEU A 122 7.95 -22.17 15.18
C LEU A 122 8.24 -20.69 14.95
N ILE A 123 8.02 -20.20 13.73
CA ILE A 123 8.11 -18.78 13.40
C ILE A 123 6.75 -18.16 13.67
N LYS A 124 6.73 -17.23 14.62
CA LYS A 124 5.53 -16.47 14.93
C LYS A 124 5.73 -15.04 14.45
N PRO A 125 4.87 -14.54 13.56
CA PRO A 125 4.90 -13.15 13.15
C PRO A 125 4.94 -12.23 14.38
N PHE A 126 5.70 -11.15 14.29
CA PHE A 126 5.95 -10.18 15.36
C PHE A 126 6.73 -10.73 16.57
N ASP A 127 7.41 -11.88 16.46
CA ASP A 127 8.18 -12.48 17.56
C ASP A 127 9.03 -11.45 18.33
N ILE A 128 8.85 -11.44 19.66
CA ILE A 128 9.53 -10.49 20.55
C ILE A 128 11.06 -10.53 20.42
N ARG A 129 11.66 -11.70 20.13
CA ARG A 129 13.11 -11.85 20.00
C ARG A 129 13.67 -11.10 18.79
N ILE A 130 12.89 -11.00 17.72
CA ILE A 130 13.26 -10.19 16.55
C ILE A 130 12.94 -8.72 16.84
N PHE A 131 11.80 -8.43 17.48
CA PHE A 131 11.51 -7.06 17.93
C PHE A 131 12.62 -6.47 18.80
N ASP A 132 13.23 -7.24 19.71
CA ASP A 132 14.34 -6.78 20.54
C ASP A 132 15.57 -6.35 19.73
N LYS A 133 15.76 -6.89 18.51
CA LYS A 133 16.78 -6.42 17.55
C LYS A 133 16.35 -5.14 16.83
N ILE A 134 15.05 -4.99 16.56
CA ILE A 134 14.46 -3.86 15.82
C ILE A 134 14.35 -2.62 16.71
N ALA A 135 13.88 -2.79 17.96
CA ALA A 135 13.51 -1.73 18.87
C ALA A 135 14.60 -0.67 19.13
N PRO A 136 15.90 -1.02 19.23
CA PRO A 136 16.97 -0.03 19.36
C PRO A 136 17.07 0.97 18.19
N ASN A 137 16.56 0.61 17.01
CA ASN A 137 16.57 1.46 15.81
C ASN A 137 15.31 2.33 15.70
N LEU A 138 14.28 2.07 16.50
CA LEU A 138 13.08 2.91 16.58
C LEU A 138 13.35 4.19 17.39
N LYS A 139 12.73 5.30 16.99
CA LYS A 139 12.89 6.60 17.64
C LYS A 139 11.55 7.28 17.90
N GLY A 140 11.54 8.20 18.85
CA GLY A 140 10.43 9.13 19.09
C GLY A 140 9.09 8.43 19.34
N ASN A 141 8.06 8.88 18.62
CA ASN A 141 6.70 8.35 18.76
C ASN A 141 6.55 6.90 18.28
N SER A 142 7.31 6.47 17.26
CA SER A 142 7.23 5.08 16.79
C SER A 142 7.77 4.10 17.82
N TYR A 143 8.90 4.41 18.48
CA TYR A 143 9.37 3.62 19.62
C TYR A 143 8.32 3.52 20.73
N LYS A 144 7.73 4.66 21.13
CA LYS A 144 6.69 4.70 22.17
C LYS A 144 5.45 3.88 21.78
N PHE A 145 5.01 3.98 20.54
CA PHE A 145 3.86 3.25 20.02
C PHE A 145 4.06 1.75 20.12
N TRP A 146 5.12 1.22 19.50
CA TRP A 146 5.36 -0.22 19.47
C TRP A 146 5.68 -0.78 20.85
N ASN A 147 6.50 -0.08 21.64
CA ASN A 147 6.83 -0.52 22.99
C ASN A 147 5.57 -0.56 23.90
N ASP A 148 4.62 0.37 23.76
CA ASP A 148 3.35 0.29 24.50
C ASP A 148 2.56 -0.97 24.16
N LEU A 149 2.45 -1.31 22.87
CA LEU A 149 1.73 -2.51 22.43
C LEU A 149 2.41 -3.79 22.92
N TYR A 150 3.74 -3.91 22.78
CA TYR A 150 4.50 -5.07 23.23
C TYR A 150 4.52 -5.25 24.75
N ASN A 151 4.44 -4.17 25.53
CA ASN A 151 4.31 -4.26 26.99
C ASN A 151 2.93 -4.71 27.46
N LYS A 152 1.91 -4.58 26.60
CA LYS A 152 0.50 -4.80 26.97
C LYS A 152 -0.08 -6.08 26.40
N TYR A 153 0.39 -6.51 25.25
CA TYR A 153 -0.17 -7.64 24.51
C TYR A 153 0.93 -8.65 24.17
N ASN A 154 0.55 -9.92 24.10
CA ASN A 154 1.40 -10.92 23.46
C ASN A 154 1.59 -10.56 21.98
N PHE A 155 2.79 -10.77 21.45
CA PHE A 155 3.12 -10.42 20.07
C PHE A 155 2.18 -11.05 19.03
N SER A 156 1.71 -12.28 19.29
CA SER A 156 0.75 -12.96 18.42
C SER A 156 -0.61 -12.26 18.37
N THR A 157 -1.02 -11.60 19.46
CA THR A 157 -2.24 -10.81 19.54
C THR A 157 -2.10 -9.46 18.82
N ILE A 158 -0.89 -8.87 18.82
CA ILE A 158 -0.62 -7.63 18.07
C ILE A 158 -0.78 -7.89 16.57
N ARG A 159 -0.29 -9.03 16.09
CA ARG A 159 -0.23 -9.36 14.66
C ARG A 159 -1.42 -10.15 14.11
N GLU A 160 -2.32 -10.59 14.98
CA GLU A 160 -3.54 -11.31 14.62
C GLU A 160 -4.29 -10.57 13.50
N SER A 161 -4.62 -11.30 12.43
CA SER A 161 -5.31 -10.76 11.26
C SER A 161 -6.72 -10.29 11.61
N ALA A 162 -7.25 -9.36 10.81
CA ALA A 162 -8.57 -8.75 11.00
C ALA A 162 -8.72 -8.00 12.35
N ARG A 163 -7.60 -7.52 12.91
CA ARG A 163 -7.55 -6.69 14.12
C ARG A 163 -6.81 -5.38 13.86
N LEU A 164 -5.59 -5.21 14.40
CA LEU A 164 -4.74 -4.06 14.10
C LEU A 164 -4.29 -4.11 12.64
N PHE A 165 -3.98 -5.32 12.16
CA PHE A 165 -3.68 -5.61 10.78
C PHE A 165 -4.91 -6.18 10.09
N ASN A 166 -5.05 -5.90 8.80
CA ASN A 166 -6.07 -6.54 7.99
C ASN A 166 -5.73 -8.02 7.71
N SER A 167 -6.60 -8.68 6.96
CA SER A 167 -6.42 -10.07 6.47
C SER A 167 -5.91 -10.15 5.03
N ASP A 168 -5.76 -9.01 4.36
CA ASP A 168 -5.53 -8.92 2.92
C ASP A 168 -4.02 -8.94 2.65
N GLU A 169 -3.45 -10.14 2.79
CA GLU A 169 -2.03 -10.39 2.65
C GLU A 169 -1.80 -11.59 1.72
N TYR A 170 -0.80 -11.48 0.85
CA TYR A 170 -0.39 -12.58 -0.01
C TYR A 170 0.62 -13.51 0.66
N PHE A 171 0.78 -14.72 0.13
CA PHE A 171 1.82 -15.63 0.56
C PHE A 171 3.22 -15.05 0.29
N ARG A 172 4.20 -15.46 1.10
CA ARG A 172 5.61 -15.05 0.95
C ARG A 172 6.09 -15.15 -0.50
N ASP A 173 5.92 -16.29 -1.16
CA ASP A 173 6.38 -16.53 -2.53
C ASP A 173 5.80 -15.51 -3.52
N THR A 174 4.52 -15.14 -3.35
CA THR A 174 3.87 -14.10 -4.17
C THR A 174 4.51 -12.73 -3.89
N LEU A 175 4.71 -12.36 -2.63
CA LEU A 175 5.33 -11.10 -2.24
C LEU A 175 6.75 -10.95 -2.80
N GLU A 176 7.54 -12.02 -2.81
CA GLU A 176 8.90 -12.01 -3.38
C GLU A 176 8.91 -11.72 -4.88
N HIS A 177 7.83 -12.02 -5.61
CA HIS A 177 7.69 -11.65 -7.02
C HIS A 177 7.14 -10.23 -7.23
N THR A 178 6.27 -9.77 -6.34
CA THR A 178 5.49 -8.54 -6.53
C THR A 178 6.05 -7.32 -5.81
N VAL A 179 6.99 -7.50 -4.88
CA VAL A 179 7.65 -6.44 -4.12
C VAL A 179 9.16 -6.49 -4.38
N ALA A 180 9.68 -5.50 -5.10
CA ALA A 180 11.03 -5.58 -5.67
C ALA A 180 12.14 -5.71 -4.63
N TYR A 181 11.96 -5.13 -3.44
CA TYR A 181 12.97 -5.16 -2.38
C TYR A 181 13.05 -6.51 -1.65
N LEU A 182 12.14 -7.45 -1.93
CA LEU A 182 12.18 -8.81 -1.38
C LEU A 182 13.01 -9.79 -2.23
N ASP A 183 13.61 -9.31 -3.32
CA ASP A 183 14.75 -9.99 -3.96
C ASP A 183 16.01 -9.84 -3.07
N ASP A 184 16.89 -10.84 -3.06
CA ASP A 184 18.05 -10.88 -2.15
C ASP A 184 19.01 -9.70 -2.35
N ASP A 185 19.37 -9.40 -3.59
CA ASP A 185 20.29 -8.30 -3.92
C ASP A 185 19.63 -6.94 -3.63
N ASN A 186 18.34 -6.82 -3.97
CA ASN A 186 17.59 -5.60 -3.69
C ASN A 186 17.33 -5.38 -2.21
N PHE A 187 17.20 -6.44 -1.40
CA PHE A 187 17.02 -6.32 0.05
C PHE A 187 18.26 -5.72 0.70
N GLU A 188 19.46 -6.22 0.35
CA GLU A 188 20.71 -5.66 0.85
C GLU A 188 20.95 -4.24 0.31
N LYS A 189 20.60 -3.96 -0.95
CA LYS A 189 20.62 -2.59 -1.49
C LYS A 189 19.68 -1.66 -0.71
N LEU A 190 18.47 -2.11 -0.39
CA LEU A 190 17.51 -1.30 0.36
C LEU A 190 17.99 -1.04 1.79
N LYS A 191 18.66 -1.98 2.46
CA LYS A 191 19.28 -1.76 3.79
C LYS A 191 20.31 -0.65 3.78
N GLU A 192 21.09 -0.52 2.70
CA GLU A 192 22.03 0.59 2.57
C GLU A 192 21.31 1.92 2.31
N VAL A 193 20.28 1.92 1.46
CA VAL A 193 19.47 3.11 1.17
C VAL A 193 18.66 3.55 2.40
N SER A 194 18.14 2.62 3.22
CA SER A 194 17.25 2.88 4.36
C SER A 194 17.86 3.80 5.40
N LYS A 195 19.20 3.79 5.55
CA LYS A 195 19.96 4.66 6.45
C LYS A 195 19.65 6.15 6.21
N ASN A 196 19.37 6.53 4.97
CA ASN A 196 19.13 7.91 4.57
C ASN A 196 17.65 8.23 4.31
N ILE A 197 16.77 7.22 4.31
CA ILE A 197 15.35 7.43 4.05
C ILE A 197 14.73 8.29 5.16
N LYS A 198 14.11 9.39 4.74
CA LYS A 198 13.20 10.20 5.54
C LYS A 198 11.99 10.52 4.68
N ILE A 199 10.80 10.50 5.28
CA ILE A 199 9.57 10.88 4.58
C ILE A 199 8.97 12.12 5.23
N THR A 200 8.27 12.90 4.42
CA THR A 200 7.26 13.83 4.92
C THR A 200 5.94 13.08 4.94
N PHE A 201 5.35 12.86 6.12
CA PHE A 201 4.07 12.19 6.24
C PHE A 201 2.93 13.19 6.46
N ILE A 202 1.90 13.11 5.63
CA ILE A 202 0.68 13.90 5.71
C ILE A 202 -0.47 12.98 6.13
N ASN A 203 -0.87 13.05 7.41
CA ASN A 203 -2.01 12.28 7.90
C ASN A 203 -3.33 13.00 7.57
N LYS A 204 -3.87 12.74 6.38
CA LYS A 204 -5.11 13.34 5.87
C LYS A 204 -5.84 12.39 4.92
N ASP A 205 -7.16 12.53 4.86
CA ASP A 205 -7.95 12.02 3.75
C ASP A 205 -7.44 12.65 2.45
N ILE A 206 -7.42 11.88 1.36
CA ILE A 206 -6.98 12.36 0.05
C ILE A 206 -7.71 13.64 -0.37
N LYS A 207 -9.00 13.80 -0.01
CA LYS A 207 -9.83 14.98 -0.31
C LYS A 207 -9.40 16.26 0.43
N GLU A 208 -8.63 16.11 1.51
CA GLU A 208 -8.06 17.21 2.30
C GLU A 208 -6.58 17.45 1.98
N LEU A 209 -6.02 16.75 1.01
CA LEU A 209 -4.60 16.81 0.70
C LEU A 209 -4.23 18.17 0.08
N VAL A 210 -3.28 18.86 0.71
CA VAL A 210 -2.70 20.10 0.20
C VAL A 210 -1.21 19.90 -0.02
N LEU A 211 -0.77 20.11 -1.26
CA LEU A 211 0.61 19.87 -1.67
C LEU A 211 1.41 21.17 -1.63
N ALA A 212 2.47 21.18 -0.83
CA ALA A 212 3.34 22.36 -0.65
C ALA A 212 4.41 22.52 -1.73
N LYS A 213 4.57 21.53 -2.62
CA LYS A 213 5.57 21.51 -3.68
C LYS A 213 5.07 20.75 -4.90
N ASN A 214 5.90 20.75 -5.94
CA ASN A 214 5.68 19.96 -7.13
C ASN A 214 6.41 18.62 -7.07
N TYR A 215 5.93 17.66 -7.86
CA TYR A 215 6.44 16.29 -7.91
C TYR A 215 6.66 15.84 -9.36
N ASP A 216 7.60 14.92 -9.54
CA ASP A 216 7.82 14.26 -10.83
C ASP A 216 6.88 13.07 -11.03
N LEU A 217 6.47 12.44 -9.92
CA LEU A 217 5.60 11.26 -9.92
C LEU A 217 4.66 11.31 -8.73
N MET A 218 3.36 11.14 -8.97
CA MET A 218 2.35 10.96 -7.92
C MET A 218 1.69 9.60 -8.07
N TYR A 219 1.61 8.85 -6.98
CA TYR A 219 0.98 7.53 -6.93
C TYR A 219 -0.19 7.50 -5.94
N PHE A 220 -1.37 7.13 -6.45
CA PHE A 220 -2.63 7.11 -5.67
C PHE A 220 -3.16 5.70 -5.37
N SER A 221 -2.40 4.64 -5.66
CA SER A 221 -2.78 3.24 -5.40
C SER A 221 -4.16 2.89 -5.98
N ASN A 222 -4.86 1.92 -5.44
CA ASN A 222 -6.21 1.55 -5.86
C ASN A 222 -7.31 2.42 -5.21
N ILE A 223 -7.01 3.61 -4.66
CA ILE A 223 -8.00 4.47 -3.98
C ILE A 223 -9.20 4.76 -4.89
N ILE A 224 -9.00 4.86 -6.20
CA ILE A 224 -10.05 5.07 -7.20
C ILE A 224 -11.20 4.04 -7.09
N GLN A 225 -10.95 2.82 -6.61
CA GLN A 225 -12.00 1.81 -6.42
C GLN A 225 -13.04 2.25 -5.35
N TYR A 226 -12.67 3.16 -4.46
CA TYR A 226 -13.55 3.72 -3.43
C TYR A 226 -14.26 5.01 -3.88
N ALA A 227 -14.15 5.42 -5.16
CA ALA A 227 -14.78 6.63 -5.66
C ALA A 227 -16.28 6.73 -5.30
N SER A 228 -17.02 5.62 -5.41
CA SER A 228 -18.45 5.58 -5.06
C SER A 228 -18.71 5.92 -3.60
N SER A 229 -17.95 5.35 -2.65
CA SER A 229 -18.11 5.66 -1.23
C SER A 229 -17.63 7.07 -0.89
N MET A 230 -16.65 7.60 -1.63
CA MET A 230 -16.09 8.93 -1.44
C MET A 230 -16.99 10.07 -1.93
N PHE A 231 -17.68 9.87 -3.07
CA PHE A 231 -18.38 10.94 -3.81
C PHE A 231 -19.89 10.74 -3.96
N LEU A 232 -20.43 9.54 -3.75
CA LEU A 232 -21.87 9.25 -3.82
C LEU A 232 -22.42 8.60 -2.53
N LYS A 233 -21.81 8.84 -1.36
CA LYS A 233 -22.31 8.28 -0.09
C LYS A 233 -23.81 8.58 0.06
N ASN A 234 -24.63 7.53 0.17
CA ASN A 234 -26.09 7.58 0.29
C ASN A 234 -26.85 8.19 -0.91
N THR A 235 -26.24 8.28 -2.10
CA THR A 235 -26.89 8.74 -3.32
C THR A 235 -27.15 7.58 -4.28
N ILE A 236 -28.41 7.40 -4.68
CA ILE A 236 -28.82 6.43 -5.71
C ILE A 236 -29.07 7.19 -7.01
N CYS A 237 -28.42 6.77 -8.08
CA CYS A 237 -28.61 7.30 -9.41
C CYS A 237 -29.74 6.57 -10.14
N GLU A 238 -30.34 7.23 -11.13
CA GLU A 238 -31.45 6.68 -11.93
C GLU A 238 -31.08 5.41 -12.71
N THR A 239 -29.78 5.23 -13.03
CA THR A 239 -29.29 4.06 -13.74
C THR A 239 -28.02 3.50 -13.11
N ALA A 240 -27.82 2.19 -13.23
CA ALA A 240 -26.58 1.52 -12.81
C ALA A 240 -25.35 2.07 -13.55
N TYR A 241 -25.53 2.53 -14.79
CA TYR A 241 -24.46 3.19 -15.56
C TYR A 241 -24.03 4.51 -14.89
N LEU A 242 -24.98 5.39 -14.54
CA LEU A 242 -24.68 6.65 -13.84
C LEU A 242 -24.10 6.41 -12.45
N GLN A 243 -24.61 5.41 -11.73
CA GLN A 243 -24.12 5.02 -10.40
C GLN A 243 -22.62 4.69 -10.40
N ARG A 244 -22.10 4.13 -11.51
CA ARG A 244 -20.69 3.78 -11.67
C ARG A 244 -19.86 4.91 -12.30
N LYS A 245 -20.43 5.65 -13.25
CA LYS A 245 -19.72 6.68 -14.00
C LYS A 245 -19.47 7.96 -13.20
N LEU A 246 -20.50 8.48 -12.54
CA LEU A 246 -20.41 9.79 -11.85
C LEU A 246 -19.34 9.84 -10.74
N PRO A 247 -19.18 8.81 -9.88
CA PRO A 247 -18.10 8.81 -8.90
C PRO A 247 -16.71 8.81 -9.54
N LEU A 248 -16.52 8.07 -10.64
CA LEU A 248 -15.24 8.06 -11.35
C LEU A 248 -14.93 9.41 -11.99
N GLU A 249 -15.92 10.10 -12.55
CA GLU A 249 -15.74 11.46 -13.07
C GLU A 249 -15.38 12.43 -11.94
N ALA A 250 -16.03 12.32 -10.78
CA ALA A 250 -15.68 13.12 -9.61
C ALA A 250 -14.24 12.83 -9.12
N PHE A 251 -13.85 11.55 -9.03
CA PHE A 251 -12.50 11.15 -8.67
C PHE A 251 -11.46 11.65 -9.69
N LYS A 252 -11.72 11.48 -11.00
CA LYS A 252 -10.88 12.03 -12.08
C LYS A 252 -10.68 13.52 -11.88
N ASN A 253 -11.76 14.30 -11.76
CA ASN A 253 -11.68 15.75 -11.61
C ASN A 253 -10.87 16.14 -10.36
N TYR A 254 -11.05 15.40 -9.26
CA TYR A 254 -10.29 15.63 -8.04
C TYR A 254 -8.80 15.36 -8.22
N ILE A 255 -8.40 14.19 -8.72
CA ILE A 255 -6.99 13.85 -8.93
C ILE A 255 -6.33 14.79 -9.94
N MET A 256 -7.06 15.16 -11.00
CA MET A 256 -6.55 16.08 -12.01
C MET A 256 -6.39 17.51 -11.50
N SER A 257 -6.94 17.87 -10.33
CA SER A 257 -6.62 19.14 -9.66
C SER A 257 -5.15 19.22 -9.22
N PHE A 258 -4.48 18.08 -9.02
CA PHE A 258 -3.05 18.02 -8.68
C PHE A 258 -2.13 18.18 -9.90
N LYS A 259 -2.66 18.32 -11.13
CA LYS A 259 -1.83 18.49 -12.34
C LYS A 259 -0.88 19.70 -12.27
N ASP A 260 -1.27 20.74 -11.54
CA ASP A 260 -0.48 21.95 -11.38
C ASP A 260 0.66 21.74 -10.38
N ASN A 261 0.56 20.72 -9.54
CA ASN A 261 1.63 20.22 -8.68
C ASN A 261 2.57 19.23 -9.39
N LEU A 262 2.45 19.03 -10.70
CA LEU A 262 3.44 18.24 -11.46
C LEU A 262 4.54 19.13 -12.02
N ASN A 263 5.78 18.65 -11.91
CA ASN A 263 6.91 19.15 -12.69
C ASN A 263 6.67 18.93 -14.19
N ALA A 264 7.50 19.57 -15.03
CA ALA A 264 7.49 19.32 -16.47
C ALA A 264 7.77 17.82 -16.74
N ASN A 265 6.96 17.22 -17.63
CA ASN A 265 6.95 15.77 -17.89
C ASN A 265 6.57 14.89 -16.68
N GLY A 266 6.02 15.48 -15.62
CA GLY A 266 5.56 14.74 -14.45
C GLY A 266 4.39 13.82 -14.78
N ILE A 267 4.24 12.77 -13.97
CA ILE A 267 3.20 11.76 -14.15
C ILE A 267 2.32 11.61 -12.90
N ILE A 268 1.06 11.28 -13.13
CA ILE A 268 0.15 10.80 -12.10
C ILE A 268 -0.24 9.37 -12.45
N ILE A 269 0.12 8.44 -11.57
CA ILE A 269 -0.42 7.09 -11.58
C ILE A 269 -1.70 7.13 -10.74
N ILE A 270 -2.83 7.20 -11.44
CA ILE A 270 -4.17 7.48 -10.90
C ILE A 270 -4.71 6.27 -10.13
N GLY A 271 -4.45 5.06 -10.64
CA GLY A 271 -5.08 3.84 -10.16
C GLY A 271 -4.31 2.59 -10.52
N TYR A 272 -4.12 1.70 -9.56
CA TYR A 272 -3.85 0.28 -9.83
C TYR A 272 -5.16 -0.42 -10.20
N ILE A 273 -5.15 -1.20 -11.28
CA ILE A 273 -6.30 -1.90 -11.83
C ILE A 273 -5.97 -3.38 -11.90
N TYR A 274 -6.53 -4.14 -10.95
CA TYR A 274 -6.51 -5.61 -10.95
C TYR A 274 -7.25 -6.16 -12.17
N THR A 275 -6.72 -7.25 -12.73
CA THR A 275 -7.37 -8.11 -13.72
C THR A 275 -8.11 -7.30 -14.79
N ILE A 276 -7.40 -6.40 -15.48
CA ILE A 276 -8.02 -5.32 -16.29
C ILE A 276 -8.97 -5.80 -17.41
N PHE A 277 -8.86 -7.06 -17.82
CA PHE A 277 -9.73 -7.67 -18.83
C PHE A 277 -10.88 -8.51 -18.23
N ASP A 278 -10.97 -8.61 -16.92
CA ASP A 278 -12.10 -9.22 -16.21
C ASP A 278 -13.21 -8.15 -16.07
N GLU A 279 -14.28 -8.30 -16.86
CA GLU A 279 -15.33 -7.29 -17.04
C GLU A 279 -16.50 -7.47 -16.05
N TYR A 280 -16.42 -8.41 -15.10
CA TYR A 280 -17.55 -8.80 -14.24
C TYR A 280 -17.79 -7.92 -13.00
N TYR A 281 -17.16 -6.75 -12.91
CA TYR A 281 -17.20 -5.97 -11.69
C TYR A 281 -18.30 -4.91 -11.67
N SER A 282 -18.99 -4.83 -10.52
CA SER A 282 -19.95 -3.76 -10.19
C SER A 282 -19.28 -2.41 -9.97
N ASN A 283 -17.96 -2.38 -9.78
CA ASN A 283 -17.18 -1.16 -9.61
C ASN A 283 -16.89 -0.49 -10.96
N GLY A 284 -17.04 0.84 -11.02
CA GLY A 284 -16.84 1.60 -12.25
C GLY A 284 -15.44 1.47 -12.85
N ILE A 285 -14.37 1.42 -12.04
CA ILE A 285 -12.99 1.39 -12.56
C ILE A 285 -12.66 0.08 -13.27
N PHE A 286 -13.27 -1.02 -12.86
CA PHE A 286 -13.08 -2.34 -13.45
C PHE A 286 -14.02 -2.58 -14.66
N ASN A 287 -15.06 -1.76 -14.83
CA ASN A 287 -15.90 -1.80 -16.03
C ASN A 287 -15.22 -1.08 -17.20
N LYS A 288 -14.80 -1.81 -18.22
CA LYS A 288 -14.04 -1.27 -19.37
C LYS A 288 -14.76 -0.13 -20.08
N GLU A 289 -16.03 -0.29 -20.43
CA GLU A 289 -16.80 0.73 -21.17
C GLU A 289 -16.88 2.04 -20.39
N ILE A 290 -17.19 1.98 -19.10
CA ILE A 290 -17.29 3.17 -18.25
C ILE A 290 -15.91 3.79 -18.04
N ARG A 291 -14.91 2.96 -17.70
CA ARG A 291 -13.55 3.43 -17.47
C ARG A 291 -12.99 4.16 -18.68
N ASP A 292 -13.04 3.57 -19.86
CA ASP A 292 -12.45 4.16 -21.07
C ASP A 292 -13.22 5.42 -21.53
N LYS A 293 -14.48 5.57 -21.12
CA LYS A 293 -15.26 6.79 -21.35
C LYS A 293 -14.86 7.93 -20.39
N VAL A 294 -14.52 7.61 -19.15
CA VAL A 294 -14.06 8.61 -18.16
C VAL A 294 -12.59 8.98 -18.41
N PHE A 295 -11.77 8.00 -18.78
CA PHE A 295 -10.33 8.11 -19.03
C PHE A 295 -10.02 7.77 -20.49
N PRO A 296 -10.30 8.68 -21.43
CA PRO A 296 -10.09 8.42 -22.85
C PRO A 296 -8.59 8.35 -23.17
N LEU A 297 -8.23 7.50 -24.15
CA LEU A 297 -6.84 7.14 -24.47
C LEU A 297 -6.03 8.25 -25.16
N ASP A 298 -6.69 9.32 -25.61
CA ASP A 298 -6.03 10.52 -26.11
C ASP A 298 -5.48 11.40 -24.97
N GLU A 299 -5.98 11.22 -23.74
CA GLU A 299 -5.56 11.95 -22.53
C GLU A 299 -4.81 11.05 -21.53
N PHE A 300 -5.20 9.77 -21.41
CA PHE A 300 -4.67 8.82 -20.44
C PHE A 300 -4.04 7.59 -21.09
N ASN A 301 -3.14 6.93 -20.36
CA ASN A 301 -2.45 5.74 -20.80
C ASN A 301 -2.64 4.58 -19.81
N TYR A 302 -2.60 3.36 -20.34
CA TYR A 302 -2.50 2.15 -19.51
C TYR A 302 -1.12 1.52 -19.69
N TYR A 303 -0.46 1.20 -18.58
CA TYR A 303 0.73 0.36 -18.58
C TYR A 303 0.35 -1.01 -18.02
N TYR A 304 0.51 -2.04 -18.84
CA TYR A 304 0.13 -3.40 -18.51
C TYR A 304 1.32 -4.20 -18.03
N PHE A 305 1.12 -4.98 -16.97
CA PHE A 305 2.12 -5.85 -16.40
C PHE A 305 1.44 -7.15 -15.92
N LYS A 306 2.25 -8.12 -15.52
CA LYS A 306 1.73 -9.41 -15.05
C LYS A 306 0.85 -9.21 -13.83
N SER A 307 -0.30 -9.87 -13.80
CA SER A 307 -1.21 -9.79 -12.66
C SER A 307 -0.57 -10.36 -11.39
N ILE A 308 -0.96 -9.81 -10.23
CA ILE A 308 -0.62 -10.43 -8.95
C ILE A 308 -1.23 -11.84 -8.81
N ASP A 309 -2.45 -12.06 -9.33
CA ASP A 309 -3.13 -13.36 -9.32
C ASP A 309 -2.32 -14.44 -10.04
N TYR A 310 -1.49 -14.03 -11.01
CA TYR A 310 -0.59 -14.96 -11.69
C TYR A 310 0.38 -15.63 -10.71
N TYR A 311 0.90 -14.87 -9.76
CA TYR A 311 1.86 -15.36 -8.78
C TYR A 311 1.21 -16.03 -7.57
N GLU A 312 -0.10 -15.85 -7.36
CA GLU A 312 -0.84 -16.53 -6.31
C GLU A 312 -1.23 -17.96 -6.72
N SER A 313 -1.50 -18.20 -8.01
CA SER A 313 -1.92 -19.52 -8.51
C SER A 313 -1.09 -20.02 -9.70
N PRO A 314 0.23 -20.23 -9.54
CA PRO A 314 1.12 -20.57 -10.66
C PRO A 314 0.84 -21.95 -11.30
N TYR A 315 0.05 -22.80 -10.65
CA TYR A 315 -0.22 -24.19 -11.08
C TYR A 315 -1.63 -24.40 -11.66
N THR A 316 -2.45 -23.36 -11.77
CA THR A 316 -3.75 -23.44 -12.45
C THR A 316 -3.65 -22.73 -13.80
N ASN A 317 -4.39 -23.20 -14.81
CA ASN A 317 -4.57 -22.44 -16.04
C ASN A 317 -5.33 -21.17 -15.68
N ILE A 318 -4.60 -20.10 -15.36
CA ILE A 318 -5.17 -18.78 -15.08
C ILE A 318 -5.97 -18.35 -16.30
N ASP A 319 -7.20 -17.89 -16.08
CA ASP A 319 -8.01 -17.31 -17.15
C ASP A 319 -7.17 -16.21 -17.85
N PRO A 320 -6.99 -16.25 -19.18
CA PRO A 320 -6.26 -15.21 -19.92
C PRO A 320 -6.71 -13.78 -19.57
N LYS A 321 -7.97 -13.60 -19.16
CA LYS A 321 -8.52 -12.31 -18.71
C LYS A 321 -7.92 -11.80 -17.39
N ARG A 322 -7.32 -12.69 -16.60
CA ARG A 322 -6.68 -12.40 -15.30
C ARG A 322 -5.17 -12.39 -15.36
N GLU A 323 -4.57 -12.58 -16.52
CA GLU A 323 -3.11 -12.61 -16.67
C GLU A 323 -2.44 -11.24 -16.47
N LYS A 324 -3.20 -10.14 -16.64
CA LYS A 324 -2.67 -8.78 -16.60
C LYS A 324 -3.41 -7.89 -15.62
N ASP A 325 -2.60 -7.17 -14.87
CA ASP A 325 -3.00 -5.94 -14.20
C ASP A 325 -2.54 -4.76 -15.05
N ALA A 326 -3.02 -3.57 -14.70
CA ALA A 326 -2.53 -2.34 -15.29
C ALA A 326 -2.51 -1.20 -14.30
N CYS A 327 -1.76 -0.14 -14.62
CA CYS A 327 -1.94 1.15 -13.99
C CYS A 327 -2.44 2.18 -14.99
N LEU A 328 -3.39 3.01 -14.54
CA LEU A 328 -3.95 4.14 -15.28
C LEU A 328 -3.11 5.38 -15.01
N VAL A 329 -2.64 6.05 -16.07
CA VAL A 329 -1.64 7.11 -15.97
C VAL A 329 -2.04 8.34 -16.76
N TYR A 330 -1.88 9.51 -16.14
CA TYR A 330 -1.81 10.80 -16.81
C TYR A 330 -0.35 11.25 -16.90
N LYS A 331 0.03 11.81 -18.06
CA LYS A 331 1.35 12.41 -18.27
C LYS A 331 1.17 13.87 -18.69
N LYS A 332 1.78 14.77 -17.94
CA LYS A 332 1.78 16.20 -18.28
C LYS A 332 2.62 16.43 -19.54
N THR A 333 1.98 16.88 -20.61
CA THR A 333 2.66 17.45 -21.77
C THR A 333 3.19 18.85 -21.42
N VAL A 334 4.35 19.19 -22.00
CA VAL A 334 5.14 20.40 -21.68
C VAL A 334 4.30 21.67 -21.68
#